data_AF-A0A431HCY2-F1
#
_entry.id   AF-A0A431HCY2-F1
#
_cell.length_a   1.000
_cell.length_b   1.000
_cell.length_c   1.000
_cell.angle_alpha   90.00
_cell.angle_beta   90.00
_cell.angle_gamma   90.00
#
_symmetry.space_group_name_H-M   'P 1'
#
loop_
_entity.id
_entity.type
_entity.pdbx_description
1 polymer ?
#
loop_
_entity_poly.entity_id
_entity_poly.type
_entity_poly.pdbx_seq_one_letter_code
_entity_poly.pdbx_strand_id
1 'polypeptide(L)'
;MMSDEKFTNKIRATVIKDSRFEGRDVGCSRLITVEYVAPKFLLAEINTHRMMVKNASSSRSEPTTSFMTHVFVPTKVGKNKSGMQSSEYLNDDELSEFQKDWLRIYEMVSEEVCKLKDKYNPHKQTLNRLLEPFILAKGVITATEKWWNHFFMLRDSDLAQPEIKELSVAMRKAINDSTPQTLRVGEWHLPYVDSKVAGDNNINIKISASCVAQVSYRKLDLTEDKALSIFEKLNLLSKDKMNPPHISPVQHIACCVSKRHLFSFLNVVKYNIDSFHSEFGEFFVQCSKLIENLGTLSFNE
;
A
#
# COMPACT_ATOMS: atom_id res chain seq x y z
N MET A 1 -32.55 -0.49 15.66
CA MET A 1 -31.90 -1.60 14.92
C MET A 1 -31.38 -1.04 13.61
N MET A 2 -30.16 -0.53 13.61
CA MET A 2 -29.45 -0.20 12.37
C MET A 2 -28.96 -1.52 11.79
N SER A 3 -29.28 -1.80 10.54
CA SER A 3 -29.00 -3.06 9.85
C SER A 3 -27.50 -3.42 9.91
N ASP A 4 -27.20 -4.66 10.29
CA ASP A 4 -25.84 -5.22 10.46
C ASP A 4 -24.93 -5.05 9.23
N GLU A 5 -25.49 -4.87 8.03
CA GLU A 5 -24.72 -4.66 6.79
C GLU A 5 -23.95 -3.33 6.71
N LYS A 6 -24.30 -2.31 7.52
CA LYS A 6 -23.59 -1.01 7.49
C LYS A 6 -22.20 -1.05 8.13
N PHE A 7 -21.88 -2.10 8.91
CA PHE A 7 -20.73 -2.08 9.82
C PHE A 7 -19.65 -3.13 9.53
N THR A 8 -19.68 -3.81 8.39
CA THR A 8 -18.68 -4.85 8.09
C THR A 8 -17.95 -4.60 6.78
N ASN A 9 -16.90 -3.79 6.80
CA ASN A 9 -15.82 -3.96 5.83
C ASN A 9 -14.74 -4.82 6.49
N LYS A 10 -14.57 -6.03 5.96
CA LYS A 10 -13.58 -6.99 6.48
C LYS A 10 -12.17 -6.60 6.05
N ILE A 11 -11.19 -7.09 6.82
CA ILE A 11 -9.80 -7.10 6.38
C ILE A 11 -9.73 -7.91 5.09
N ARG A 12 -9.09 -7.33 4.07
CA ARG A 12 -8.97 -7.98 2.75
C ARG A 12 -7.72 -7.55 2.02
N ALA A 13 -7.28 -8.41 1.11
CA ALA A 13 -6.14 -8.16 0.24
C ALA A 13 -6.43 -8.71 -1.16
N THR A 14 -5.91 -8.01 -2.18
CA THR A 14 -6.00 -8.40 -3.59
C THR A 14 -4.66 -8.15 -4.24
N VAL A 15 -4.14 -9.14 -4.96
CA VAL A 15 -2.97 -8.94 -5.83
C VAL A 15 -3.42 -8.13 -7.04
N ILE A 16 -2.89 -6.91 -7.18
CA ILE A 16 -3.21 -6.00 -8.29
C ILE A 16 -2.16 -6.06 -9.41
N LYS A 17 -0.96 -6.57 -9.12
CA LYS A 17 0.03 -6.94 -10.13
C LYS A 17 0.98 -7.98 -9.57
N ASP A 18 1.26 -9.00 -10.36
CA ASP A 18 2.24 -10.05 -10.06
C ASP A 18 3.11 -10.22 -11.29
N SER A 19 4.42 -10.15 -11.13
CA SER A 19 5.35 -10.21 -12.24
C SER A 19 6.52 -11.10 -11.94
N ARG A 20 6.95 -11.87 -12.93
CA ARG A 20 8.10 -12.77 -12.83
C ARG A 20 9.04 -12.54 -14.01
N PHE A 21 10.33 -12.35 -13.75
CA PHE A 21 11.35 -12.26 -14.78
C PHE A 21 11.53 -13.59 -15.54
N GLU A 22 11.61 -13.54 -16.87
CA GLU A 22 11.74 -14.70 -17.78
C GLU A 22 13.20 -15.22 -17.95
N GLY A 23 14.19 -14.60 -17.32
CA GLY A 23 15.60 -14.93 -17.58
C GLY A 23 16.11 -16.22 -16.91
N ARG A 24 17.24 -16.72 -17.42
CA ARG A 24 17.98 -17.87 -16.86
C ARG A 24 18.86 -17.50 -15.64
N ASP A 25 18.88 -16.23 -15.27
CA ASP A 25 19.69 -15.73 -14.15
C ASP A 25 19.10 -16.17 -12.80
N VAL A 26 19.97 -16.50 -11.86
CA VAL A 26 19.59 -16.88 -10.48
C VAL A 26 19.36 -15.62 -9.64
N GLY A 27 18.23 -15.54 -8.94
CA GLY A 27 17.89 -14.45 -8.02
C GLY A 27 16.38 -14.38 -7.72
N CYS A 28 15.94 -13.37 -6.97
CA CYS A 28 14.51 -13.18 -6.70
C CYS A 28 13.81 -12.60 -7.94
N SER A 29 13.17 -13.47 -8.71
CA SER A 29 12.60 -13.12 -10.02
C SER A 29 11.17 -12.60 -9.94
N ARG A 30 10.51 -12.60 -8.77
CA ARG A 30 9.09 -12.27 -8.63
C ARG A 30 8.86 -10.99 -7.81
N LEU A 31 8.13 -10.05 -8.39
CA LEU A 31 7.71 -8.78 -7.80
C LEU A 31 6.18 -8.73 -7.73
N ILE A 32 5.63 -8.46 -6.56
CA ILE A 32 4.19 -8.57 -6.30
C ILE A 32 3.70 -7.29 -5.63
N THR A 33 2.61 -6.75 -6.16
CA THR A 33 1.89 -5.61 -5.61
C THR A 33 0.51 -6.04 -5.13
N VAL A 34 0.22 -5.74 -3.86
CA VAL A 34 -1.03 -6.07 -3.17
C VAL A 34 -1.73 -4.78 -2.75
N GLU A 35 -2.99 -4.61 -3.14
CA GLU A 35 -3.91 -3.66 -2.50
C GLU A 35 -4.55 -4.35 -1.27
N TYR A 36 -4.66 -3.63 -0.16
CA TYR A 36 -5.31 -4.13 1.04
C TYR A 36 -6.27 -3.10 1.63
N VAL A 37 -7.20 -3.60 2.45
CA VAL A 37 -8.02 -2.82 3.37
C VAL A 37 -7.87 -3.44 4.76
N ALA A 38 -7.45 -2.64 5.74
CA ALA A 38 -7.20 -3.10 7.11
C ALA A 38 -7.34 -1.95 8.13
N PRO A 39 -7.43 -2.21 9.45
CA PRO A 39 -7.54 -1.16 10.45
C PRO A 39 -6.39 -0.16 10.38
N LYS A 40 -6.70 1.13 10.51
CA LYS A 40 -5.72 2.21 10.32
C LYS A 40 -4.52 2.10 11.27
N PHE A 41 -4.77 1.68 12.50
CA PHE A 41 -3.72 1.55 13.51
C PHE A 41 -2.64 0.52 13.11
N LEU A 42 -2.95 -0.46 12.24
CA LEU A 42 -1.97 -1.42 11.74
C LEU A 42 -0.89 -0.78 10.86
N LEU A 43 -1.10 0.44 10.36
CA LEU A 43 -0.06 1.14 9.60
C LEU A 43 1.24 1.29 10.39
N ALA A 44 1.17 1.44 11.72
CA ALA A 44 2.37 1.50 12.57
C ALA A 44 3.19 0.21 12.47
N GLU A 45 2.53 -0.95 12.52
CA GLU A 45 3.18 -2.25 12.39
C GLU A 45 3.61 -2.58 10.96
N ILE A 46 2.77 -2.31 9.97
CA ILE A 46 3.07 -2.52 8.55
C ILE A 46 4.32 -1.71 8.16
N ASN A 47 4.45 -0.48 8.68
CA ASN A 47 5.59 0.38 8.38
C ASN A 47 6.93 -0.09 8.98
N THR A 48 6.92 -1.03 9.92
CA THR A 48 8.17 -1.64 10.44
C THR A 48 8.88 -2.53 9.41
N HIS A 49 8.14 -3.03 8.41
CA HIS A 49 8.70 -3.87 7.33
C HIS A 49 9.33 -3.01 6.25
N ARG A 50 10.55 -2.51 6.53
CA ARG A 50 11.23 -1.49 5.71
C ARG A 50 11.48 -1.88 4.25
N MET A 51 11.70 -3.17 3.98
CA MET A 51 12.06 -3.67 2.64
C MET A 51 10.88 -3.80 1.67
N MET A 52 9.74 -3.19 1.99
CA MET A 52 8.52 -3.21 1.19
C MET A 52 8.13 -1.77 0.88
N VAL A 53 7.81 -1.46 -0.37
CA VAL A 53 7.31 -0.14 -0.76
C VAL A 53 5.84 -0.05 -0.40
N LYS A 54 5.43 1.06 0.21
CA LYS A 54 4.08 1.22 0.76
C LYS A 54 3.51 2.60 0.44
N ASN A 55 2.25 2.60 0.00
CA ASN A 55 1.38 3.77 -0.01
C ASN A 55 0.09 3.42 0.74
N ALA A 56 -0.46 4.35 1.50
CA ALA A 56 -1.71 4.14 2.23
C ALA A 56 -2.57 5.39 2.16
N SER A 57 -3.88 5.21 2.33
CA SER A 57 -4.82 6.32 2.38
C SER A 57 -4.44 7.27 3.51
N SER A 58 -4.59 8.58 3.33
CA SER A 58 -4.28 9.57 4.37
C SER A 58 -5.57 10.10 4.98
N SER A 59 -5.70 9.98 6.31
CA SER A 59 -6.84 10.55 7.04
C SER A 59 -6.89 12.08 6.89
N ARG A 60 -5.77 12.72 6.53
CA ARG A 60 -5.72 14.17 6.31
C ARG A 60 -6.33 14.59 4.97
N SER A 61 -6.33 13.72 3.97
CA SER A 61 -6.84 14.03 2.62
C SER A 61 -8.34 13.77 2.50
N GLU A 62 -8.90 12.88 3.30
CA GLU A 62 -10.30 12.48 3.21
C GLU A 62 -11.23 13.36 4.07
N PRO A 63 -12.44 13.69 3.59
CA PRO A 63 -13.45 14.38 4.40
C PRO A 63 -13.82 13.57 5.65
N THR A 64 -14.09 14.24 6.77
CA THR A 64 -14.44 13.58 8.04
C THR A 64 -15.68 12.68 7.93
N THR A 65 -16.66 13.08 7.10
CA THR A 65 -17.90 12.32 6.89
C THR A 65 -17.69 10.96 6.20
N SER A 66 -16.58 10.78 5.46
CA SER A 66 -16.24 9.52 4.80
C SER A 66 -16.07 8.38 5.82
N PHE A 67 -15.54 8.72 6.99
CA PHE A 67 -15.22 7.77 8.06
C PHE A 67 -16.44 7.29 8.84
N MET A 68 -17.59 7.94 8.65
CA MET A 68 -18.81 7.63 9.41
C MET A 68 -19.57 6.42 8.86
N THR A 69 -19.07 5.81 7.78
CA THR A 69 -19.80 4.79 7.01
C THR A 69 -19.19 3.39 7.10
N HIS A 70 -17.95 3.25 7.58
CA HIS A 70 -17.26 1.96 7.66
C HIS A 70 -16.43 1.89 8.92
N VAL A 71 -16.88 1.08 9.87
CA VAL A 71 -16.23 0.88 11.16
C VAL A 71 -15.48 -0.44 11.15
N PHE A 72 -14.26 -0.43 11.65
CA PHE A 72 -13.55 -1.62 12.02
C PHE A 72 -14.07 -2.12 13.36
N VAL A 73 -14.40 -3.41 13.42
CA VAL A 73 -14.80 -4.12 14.65
C VAL A 73 -13.86 -5.32 14.81
N PRO A 74 -13.17 -5.48 15.96
CA PRO A 74 -12.29 -6.61 16.20
C PRO A 74 -12.99 -7.96 16.08
N THR A 75 -12.39 -8.89 15.34
CA THR A 75 -12.90 -10.26 15.12
C THR A 75 -12.37 -11.24 16.17
N LYS A 76 -11.30 -10.88 16.89
CA LYS A 76 -10.67 -11.70 17.92
C LYS A 76 -9.95 -10.80 18.92
N VAL A 77 -10.28 -10.91 20.21
CA VAL A 77 -9.75 -10.04 21.27
C VAL A 77 -9.07 -10.88 22.34
N GLY A 78 -7.79 -10.58 22.60
CA GLY A 78 -7.01 -11.27 23.62
C GLY A 78 -7.30 -10.76 25.03
N LYS A 79 -7.36 -11.67 26.01
CA LYS A 79 -7.42 -11.32 27.43
C LYS A 79 -6.08 -10.75 27.89
N ASN A 80 -6.13 -9.86 28.88
CA ASN A 80 -4.94 -9.23 29.44
C ASN A 80 -4.04 -10.26 30.12
N LYS A 81 -2.72 -10.16 29.91
CA LYS A 81 -1.70 -10.92 30.61
C LYS A 81 -0.37 -10.16 30.60
N SER A 82 0.57 -10.53 31.47
CA SER A 82 1.91 -9.93 31.45
C SER A 82 2.63 -10.20 30.12
N GLY A 83 3.28 -9.17 29.57
CA GLY A 83 4.00 -9.24 28.30
C GLY A 83 3.23 -8.62 27.13
N MET A 84 3.75 -8.76 25.92
CA MET A 84 3.24 -8.09 24.72
C MET A 84 2.11 -8.86 24.01
N GLN A 85 1.95 -10.15 24.29
CA GLN A 85 1.13 -11.07 23.48
C GLN A 85 0.07 -11.75 24.34
N SER A 86 -1.14 -11.89 23.82
CA SER A 86 -2.19 -12.67 24.49
C SER A 86 -2.13 -14.15 24.09
N SER A 87 -2.50 -15.05 25.00
CA SER A 87 -2.65 -16.50 24.74
C SER A 87 -4.06 -17.02 25.03
N GLU A 88 -4.91 -16.18 25.63
CA GLU A 88 -6.30 -16.48 25.93
C GLU A 88 -7.16 -15.41 25.26
N TYR A 89 -8.35 -15.78 24.81
CA TYR A 89 -9.22 -14.88 24.06
C TYR A 89 -10.59 -14.81 24.71
N LEU A 90 -11.31 -13.72 24.43
CA LEU A 90 -12.73 -13.66 24.73
C LEU A 90 -13.45 -14.82 24.04
N ASN A 91 -14.37 -15.46 24.74
CA ASN A 91 -15.29 -16.42 24.12
C ASN A 91 -16.33 -15.71 23.25
N ASP A 92 -17.18 -16.45 22.53
CA ASP A 92 -18.12 -15.86 21.56
C ASP A 92 -19.12 -14.88 22.20
N ASP A 93 -19.61 -15.17 23.41
CA ASP A 93 -20.53 -14.30 24.14
C ASP A 93 -19.81 -13.02 24.62
N GLU A 94 -18.64 -13.16 25.27
CA GLU A 94 -17.79 -12.05 25.71
C GLU A 94 -17.38 -11.15 24.52
N LEU A 95 -17.05 -11.75 23.38
CA LEU A 95 -16.68 -11.05 22.16
C LEU A 95 -17.87 -10.28 21.59
N SER A 96 -19.06 -10.89 21.56
CA SER A 96 -20.28 -10.21 21.09
C SER A 96 -20.60 -8.97 21.93
N GLU A 97 -20.48 -9.07 23.25
CA GLU A 97 -20.64 -7.93 24.16
C GLU A 97 -19.57 -6.86 23.93
N PHE A 98 -18.31 -7.26 23.83
CA PHE A 98 -17.20 -6.35 23.54
C PHE A 98 -17.41 -5.59 22.22
N GLN A 99 -17.86 -6.26 21.16
CA GLN A 99 -18.13 -5.62 19.87
C GLN A 99 -19.27 -4.60 19.94
N LYS A 100 -20.30 -4.84 20.75
CA LYS A 100 -21.37 -3.86 21.00
C LYS A 100 -20.84 -2.63 21.72
N ASP A 101 -20.02 -2.83 22.76
CA ASP A 101 -19.39 -1.71 23.48
C ASP A 101 -18.42 -0.93 22.60
N TRP A 102 -17.66 -1.61 21.74
CA TRP A 102 -16.78 -1.00 20.76
C TRP A 102 -17.54 -0.07 19.80
N LEU A 103 -18.67 -0.54 19.24
CA LEU A 103 -19.54 0.26 18.38
C LEU A 103 -20.14 1.45 19.12
N ARG A 104 -20.59 1.25 20.36
CA ARG A 104 -21.10 2.34 21.21
C ARG A 104 -20.05 3.43 21.44
N ILE A 105 -18.80 3.05 21.72
CA ILE A 105 -17.70 4.01 21.88
C ILE A 105 -17.47 4.77 20.57
N TYR A 106 -17.45 4.07 19.44
CA TYR A 106 -17.32 4.71 18.13
C TYR A 106 -18.43 5.74 17.87
N GLU A 107 -19.68 5.41 18.20
CA GLU A 107 -20.83 6.33 18.06
C GLU A 107 -20.62 7.58 18.92
N MET A 108 -20.28 7.41 20.20
CA MET A 108 -19.99 8.52 21.12
C MET A 108 -18.86 9.41 20.61
N VAL A 109 -17.75 8.83 20.16
CA VAL A 109 -16.61 9.58 19.61
C VAL A 109 -17.01 10.31 18.33
N SER A 110 -17.78 9.68 17.46
CA SER A 110 -18.25 10.28 16.20
C SER A 110 -19.16 11.48 16.44
N GLU A 111 -20.07 11.39 17.41
CA GLU A 111 -20.92 12.50 17.82
C GLU A 111 -20.09 13.68 18.36
N GLU A 112 -19.11 13.42 19.22
CA GLU A 112 -18.23 14.47 19.74
C GLU A 112 -17.37 15.11 18.64
N VAL A 113 -16.88 14.32 17.67
CA VAL A 113 -16.16 14.85 16.51
C VAL A 113 -17.06 15.79 15.69
N CYS A 114 -18.34 15.46 15.50
CA CYS A 114 -19.31 16.36 14.86
C CYS A 114 -19.49 17.67 15.65
N LYS A 115 -19.67 17.58 16.97
CA LYS A 115 -19.81 18.76 17.84
C LYS A 115 -18.56 19.66 17.78
N LEU A 116 -17.36 19.07 17.81
CA LEU A 116 -16.10 19.80 17.69
C LEU A 116 -15.96 20.46 16.31
N LYS A 117 -16.37 19.75 15.25
CA LYS A 117 -16.39 20.28 13.90
C LYS A 117 -17.29 21.51 13.80
N ASP A 118 -18.51 21.42 14.30
CA ASP A 118 -19.49 22.51 14.20
C ASP A 118 -19.11 23.70 15.10
N LYS A 119 -18.53 23.43 16.28
CA LYS A 119 -18.13 24.46 17.24
C LYS A 119 -16.88 25.23 16.83
N TYR A 120 -15.86 24.55 16.30
CA TYR A 120 -14.55 25.14 16.07
C TYR A 120 -14.14 25.22 14.60
N ASN A 121 -14.84 24.53 13.69
CA ASN A 121 -14.48 24.34 12.29
C ASN A 121 -12.97 24.06 12.06
N PRO A 122 -12.35 23.14 12.83
CA PRO A 122 -10.92 22.90 12.73
C PRO A 122 -10.60 22.10 11.47
N HIS A 123 -9.34 22.16 11.03
CA HIS A 123 -8.91 21.40 9.86
C HIS A 123 -9.04 19.88 10.09
N LYS A 124 -9.56 19.16 9.08
CA LYS A 124 -9.82 17.71 9.11
C LYS A 124 -8.63 16.85 9.56
N GLN A 125 -7.40 17.31 9.33
CA GLN A 125 -6.17 16.61 9.71
C GLN A 125 -6.07 16.30 11.21
N THR A 126 -6.68 17.14 12.05
CA THR A 126 -6.68 16.99 13.50
C THR A 126 -7.88 16.17 13.95
N LEU A 127 -9.09 16.53 13.49
CA LEU A 127 -10.32 15.83 13.88
C LEU A 127 -10.29 14.35 13.51
N ASN A 128 -9.81 14.02 12.30
CA ASN A 128 -9.85 12.65 11.82
C ASN A 128 -8.96 11.70 12.65
N ARG A 129 -8.03 12.22 13.47
CA ARG A 129 -7.21 11.41 14.38
C ARG A 129 -8.02 10.73 15.47
N LEU A 130 -9.09 11.37 15.93
CA LEU A 130 -9.99 10.82 16.96
C LEU A 130 -10.74 9.59 16.45
N LEU A 131 -10.87 9.45 15.12
CA LEU A 131 -11.55 8.34 14.46
C LEU A 131 -10.60 7.22 14.01
N GLU A 132 -9.28 7.44 14.02
CA GLU A 132 -8.29 6.47 13.52
C GLU A 132 -8.38 5.07 14.16
N PRO A 133 -8.72 4.90 15.46
CA PRO A 133 -8.90 3.58 16.05
C PRO A 133 -10.01 2.74 15.39
N PHE A 134 -11.01 3.38 14.79
CA PHE A 134 -12.24 2.75 14.32
C PHE A 134 -12.33 2.62 12.80
N ILE A 135 -11.41 3.19 12.04
CA ILE A 135 -11.53 3.24 10.58
C ILE A 135 -10.60 2.24 9.91
N LEU A 136 -11.01 1.81 8.73
CA LEU A 136 -10.16 1.04 7.84
C LEU A 136 -9.40 1.97 6.90
N ALA A 137 -8.17 1.58 6.57
CA ALA A 137 -7.34 2.22 5.56
C ALA A 137 -7.21 1.30 4.36
N LYS A 138 -7.30 1.89 3.17
CA LYS A 138 -6.80 1.24 1.96
C LYS A 138 -5.30 1.48 1.86
N GLY A 139 -4.53 0.48 1.46
CA GLY A 139 -3.12 0.64 1.14
C GLY A 139 -2.68 -0.25 -0.01
N VAL A 140 -1.48 0.02 -0.51
CA VAL A 140 -0.80 -0.74 -1.54
C VAL A 140 0.60 -1.04 -1.05
N ILE A 141 1.03 -2.28 -1.21
CA ILE A 141 2.37 -2.75 -0.86
C ILE A 141 2.98 -3.44 -2.08
N THR A 142 4.18 -3.05 -2.46
CA THR A 142 4.98 -3.76 -3.48
C THR A 142 6.23 -4.31 -2.83
N ALA A 143 6.50 -5.59 -3.04
CA ALA A 143 7.70 -6.23 -2.56
C ALA A 143 8.04 -7.48 -3.38
N THR A 144 9.28 -7.92 -3.26
CA THR A 144 9.70 -9.20 -3.85
C THR A 144 9.12 -10.38 -3.06
N GLU A 145 9.04 -11.54 -3.69
CA GLU A 145 8.59 -12.78 -3.02
C GLU A 145 9.38 -13.08 -1.74
N LYS A 146 10.69 -12.79 -1.71
CA LYS A 146 11.53 -12.93 -0.51
C LYS A 146 10.99 -12.11 0.67
N TRP A 147 10.63 -10.85 0.43
CA TRP A 147 10.17 -9.95 1.49
C TRP A 147 8.72 -10.22 1.89
N TRP A 148 7.87 -10.70 0.96
CA TRP A 148 6.57 -11.25 1.30
C TRP A 148 6.68 -12.45 2.23
N ASN A 149 7.56 -13.41 1.93
CA ASN A 149 7.79 -14.57 2.80
C ASN A 149 8.27 -14.15 4.19
N HIS A 150 9.18 -13.18 4.29
CA HIS A 150 9.62 -12.64 5.57
C HIS A 150 8.48 -11.97 6.35
N PHE A 151 7.62 -11.21 5.67
CA PHE A 151 6.42 -10.62 6.29
C PHE A 151 5.52 -11.72 6.88
N PHE A 152 5.23 -12.78 6.11
CA PHE A 152 4.39 -13.89 6.55
C PHE A 152 5.00 -14.66 7.72
N MET A 153 6.31 -14.90 7.74
CA MET A 153 6.99 -15.55 8.87
C MET A 153 6.78 -14.81 10.20
N LEU A 154 6.70 -13.48 10.17
CA LEU A 154 6.52 -12.65 11.36
C LEU A 154 5.05 -12.44 11.72
N ARG A 155 4.19 -12.28 10.71
CA ARG A 155 2.81 -11.78 10.90
C ARG A 155 1.75 -12.85 10.77
N ASP A 156 2.03 -13.96 10.10
CA ASP A 156 1.21 -15.18 10.15
C ASP A 156 1.71 -16.11 11.27
N SER A 157 1.68 -15.59 12.49
CA SER A 157 2.14 -16.26 13.70
C SER A 157 1.09 -16.14 14.79
N ASP A 158 0.95 -17.15 15.65
CA ASP A 158 0.06 -17.10 16.82
C ASP A 158 0.50 -16.04 17.84
N LEU A 159 1.75 -15.59 17.74
CA LEU A 159 2.32 -14.52 18.55
C LEU A 159 2.03 -13.12 17.99
N ALA A 160 1.45 -13.02 16.79
CA ALA A 160 1.08 -11.75 16.18
C ALA A 160 -0.25 -11.25 16.73
N GLN A 161 -0.44 -9.92 16.71
CA GLN A 161 -1.74 -9.32 17.00
C GLN A 161 -2.80 -9.89 16.03
N PRO A 162 -4.03 -10.21 16.48
CA PRO A 162 -5.01 -10.90 15.64
C PRO A 162 -5.31 -10.20 14.30
N GLU A 163 -5.42 -8.87 14.30
CA GLU A 163 -5.75 -8.12 13.09
C GLU A 163 -4.65 -8.15 12.03
N ILE A 164 -3.37 -8.04 12.43
CA ILE A 164 -2.26 -8.14 11.46
C ILE A 164 -2.07 -9.58 10.97
N LYS A 165 -2.42 -10.58 11.80
CA LYS A 165 -2.47 -11.97 11.38
C LYS A 165 -3.55 -12.20 10.33
N GLU A 166 -4.77 -11.70 10.57
CA GLU A 166 -5.87 -11.77 9.59
C GLU A 166 -5.48 -11.14 8.25
N LEU A 167 -4.84 -9.97 8.28
CA LEU A 167 -4.31 -9.32 7.08
C LEU A 167 -3.23 -10.17 6.39
N SER A 168 -2.28 -10.70 7.16
CA SER A 168 -1.19 -11.54 6.66
C SER A 168 -1.70 -12.79 5.96
N VAL A 169 -2.68 -13.47 6.55
CA VAL A 169 -3.34 -14.65 5.96
C VAL A 169 -4.06 -14.27 4.66
N ALA A 170 -4.81 -13.16 4.66
CA ALA A 170 -5.50 -12.69 3.46
C ALA A 170 -4.53 -12.35 2.31
N MET A 171 -3.42 -11.67 2.62
CA MET A 171 -2.36 -11.35 1.65
C MET A 171 -1.70 -12.62 1.11
N ARG A 172 -1.31 -13.55 1.99
CA ARG A 172 -0.68 -14.82 1.61
C ARG A 172 -1.60 -15.64 0.71
N LYS A 173 -2.89 -15.73 1.03
CA LYS A 173 -3.89 -16.39 0.19
C LYS A 173 -3.95 -15.74 -1.19
N ALA A 174 -4.09 -14.41 -1.25
CA ALA A 174 -4.18 -13.69 -2.52
C ALA A 174 -2.93 -13.89 -3.41
N ILE A 175 -1.73 -13.96 -2.83
CA ILE A 175 -0.46 -14.21 -3.54
C ILE A 175 -0.34 -15.66 -4.03
N ASN A 176 -0.83 -16.63 -3.25
CA ASN A 176 -0.83 -18.04 -3.65
C ASN A 176 -1.82 -18.30 -4.78
N ASP A 177 -2.94 -17.58 -4.79
CA ASP A 177 -3.98 -17.69 -5.82
C ASP A 177 -3.64 -16.88 -7.10
N SER A 178 -2.63 -16.01 -7.06
CA SER A 178 -2.25 -15.19 -8.22
C SER A 178 -1.34 -15.93 -9.19
N THR A 179 -1.48 -15.63 -10.49
CA THR A 179 -0.60 -16.12 -11.54
C THR A 179 0.32 -15.00 -12.02
N PRO A 180 1.66 -15.15 -11.89
CA PRO A 180 2.59 -14.10 -12.30
C PRO A 180 2.59 -13.85 -13.80
N GLN A 181 2.56 -12.58 -14.18
CA GLN A 181 2.83 -12.13 -15.54
C GLN A 181 4.33 -12.25 -15.83
N THR A 182 4.70 -13.05 -16.83
CA THR A 182 6.10 -13.15 -17.25
C THR A 182 6.57 -11.84 -17.88
N LEU A 183 7.72 -11.33 -17.46
CA LEU A 183 8.35 -10.10 -17.94
C LEU A 183 9.74 -10.36 -18.54
N ARG A 184 10.00 -9.74 -19.69
CA ARG A 184 11.31 -9.64 -20.35
C ARG A 184 12.03 -8.36 -19.96
N VAL A 185 13.31 -8.29 -20.27
CA VAL A 185 14.11 -7.06 -20.13
C VAL A 185 13.45 -5.92 -20.90
N GLY A 186 13.27 -4.77 -20.25
CA GLY A 186 12.60 -3.59 -20.79
C GLY A 186 11.08 -3.56 -20.58
N GLU A 187 10.48 -4.66 -20.13
CA GLU A 187 9.06 -4.71 -19.76
C GLU A 187 8.82 -4.29 -18.30
N TRP A 188 7.59 -3.90 -17.98
CA TRP A 188 7.28 -3.18 -16.76
C TRP A 188 6.30 -3.93 -15.84
N HIS A 189 6.59 -3.85 -14.54
CA HIS A 189 5.65 -4.10 -13.47
C HIS A 189 4.81 -2.84 -13.24
N LEU A 190 3.56 -2.87 -13.68
CA LEU A 190 2.63 -1.74 -13.65
C LEU A 190 1.39 -2.08 -12.80
N PRO A 191 1.38 -1.75 -11.49
CA PRO A 191 0.17 -1.85 -10.67
C PRO A 191 -1.05 -1.18 -11.32
N TYR A 192 -2.22 -1.81 -11.24
CA TYR A 192 -3.49 -1.32 -11.82
C TYR A 192 -3.57 -1.26 -13.35
N VAL A 193 -2.53 -1.68 -14.09
CA VAL A 193 -2.52 -1.69 -15.55
C VAL A 193 -2.24 -3.09 -16.07
N ASP A 194 -3.13 -3.59 -16.92
CA ASP A 194 -2.96 -4.88 -17.60
C ASP A 194 -2.11 -4.72 -18.87
N SER A 195 -0.84 -4.36 -18.67
CA SER A 195 0.16 -4.20 -19.71
C SER A 195 1.55 -4.57 -19.20
N LYS A 196 2.48 -4.77 -20.13
CA LYS A 196 3.92 -4.92 -19.87
C LYS A 196 4.75 -3.82 -20.50
N VAL A 197 4.16 -2.98 -21.35
CA VAL A 197 4.85 -1.91 -22.06
C VAL A 197 4.56 -0.57 -21.39
N ALA A 198 5.53 0.34 -21.41
CA ALA A 198 5.33 1.70 -20.90
C ALA A 198 4.25 2.47 -21.70
N GLY A 199 4.02 2.09 -22.96
CA GLY A 199 3.13 2.79 -23.89
C GLY A 199 3.76 4.08 -24.44
N ASP A 200 3.10 4.69 -25.41
CA ASP A 200 3.55 5.95 -26.00
C ASP A 200 3.65 7.04 -24.93
N ASN A 201 4.76 7.79 -24.94
CA ASN A 201 5.05 8.80 -23.93
C ASN A 201 4.89 8.30 -22.48
N ASN A 202 5.14 7.02 -22.23
CA ASN A 202 5.06 6.34 -20.93
C ASN A 202 3.66 6.38 -20.30
N ILE A 203 2.59 6.39 -21.10
CA ILE A 203 1.22 6.55 -20.59
C ILE A 203 0.84 5.50 -19.54
N ASN A 204 1.21 4.24 -19.72
CA ASN A 204 0.86 3.17 -18.77
C ASN A 204 1.57 3.35 -17.42
N ILE A 205 2.80 3.89 -17.41
CA ILE A 205 3.52 4.25 -16.18
C ILE A 205 2.77 5.37 -15.46
N LYS A 206 2.29 6.38 -16.20
CA LYS A 206 1.56 7.52 -15.64
C LYS A 206 0.22 7.09 -15.03
N ILE A 207 -0.53 6.23 -15.73
CA ILE A 207 -1.79 5.64 -15.23
C ILE A 207 -1.53 4.84 -13.95
N SER A 208 -0.53 3.95 -13.97
CA SER A 208 -0.17 3.13 -12.82
C SER A 208 0.20 3.98 -11.60
N ALA A 209 1.07 4.98 -11.77
CA ALA A 209 1.51 5.88 -10.70
C ALA A 209 0.36 6.72 -10.15
N SER A 210 -0.51 7.20 -11.03
CA SER A 210 -1.72 7.93 -10.63
C SER A 210 -2.63 7.05 -9.77
N CYS A 211 -2.87 5.80 -10.17
CA CYS A 211 -3.70 4.88 -9.41
C CYS A 211 -3.16 4.64 -7.98
N VAL A 212 -1.83 4.50 -7.84
CA VAL A 212 -1.19 4.40 -6.53
C VAL A 212 -1.35 5.68 -5.70
N ALA A 213 -1.25 6.86 -6.33
CA ALA A 213 -1.49 8.13 -5.65
C ALA A 213 -2.97 8.31 -5.23
N GLN A 214 -3.89 7.69 -5.98
CA GLN A 214 -5.34 7.71 -5.73
C GLN A 214 -5.78 6.75 -4.61
N VAL A 215 -4.89 6.04 -3.93
CA VAL A 215 -5.26 5.13 -2.82
C VAL A 215 -6.02 5.85 -1.69
N SER A 216 -5.84 7.17 -1.56
CA SER A 216 -6.60 8.02 -0.63
C SER A 216 -7.96 8.49 -1.14
N TYR A 217 -8.32 8.17 -2.39
CA TYR A 217 -9.53 8.68 -3.03
C TYR A 217 -10.67 7.67 -2.85
N ARG A 218 -11.89 8.20 -2.74
CA ARG A 218 -13.10 7.37 -2.58
C ARG A 218 -13.33 6.43 -3.76
N LYS A 219 -13.01 6.90 -4.97
CA LYS A 219 -13.16 6.13 -6.21
C LYS A 219 -11.88 6.22 -7.01
N LEU A 220 -11.39 5.06 -7.45
CA LEU A 220 -10.29 4.96 -8.39
C LEU A 220 -10.78 5.36 -9.79
N ASP A 221 -10.00 6.20 -10.46
CA ASP A 221 -10.28 6.66 -11.81
C ASP A 221 -9.06 6.39 -12.70
N LEU A 222 -9.23 5.47 -13.65
CA LEU A 222 -8.20 5.00 -14.57
C LEU A 222 -8.23 5.77 -15.91
N THR A 223 -9.11 6.76 -16.06
CA THR A 223 -9.15 7.56 -17.29
C THR A 223 -7.82 8.27 -17.51
N GLU A 224 -7.40 8.34 -18.77
CA GLU A 224 -6.14 8.95 -19.17
C GLU A 224 -6.04 10.40 -18.69
N ASP A 225 -7.07 11.21 -18.92
CA ASP A 225 -7.12 12.62 -18.51
C ASP A 225 -6.89 12.78 -17.00
N LYS A 226 -7.54 11.94 -16.19
CA LYS A 226 -7.38 11.97 -14.74
C LYS A 226 -6.00 11.49 -14.33
N ALA A 227 -5.50 10.44 -14.98
CA ALA A 227 -4.17 9.91 -14.74
C ALA A 227 -3.08 10.95 -14.98
N LEU A 228 -3.12 11.64 -16.12
CA LEU A 228 -2.17 12.70 -16.48
C LEU A 228 -2.24 13.85 -15.49
N SER A 229 -3.44 14.34 -15.17
CA SER A 229 -3.62 15.44 -14.21
C SER A 229 -3.05 15.13 -12.81
N ILE A 230 -3.19 13.89 -12.33
CA ILE A 230 -2.64 13.48 -11.05
C ILE A 230 -1.13 13.26 -11.15
N PHE A 231 -0.66 12.65 -12.24
CA PHE A 231 0.76 12.39 -12.45
C PHE A 231 1.56 13.70 -12.50
N GLU A 232 1.06 14.74 -13.17
CA GLU A 232 1.66 16.07 -13.17
C GLU A 232 1.80 16.65 -11.76
N LYS A 233 0.78 16.46 -10.91
CA LYS A 233 0.80 16.90 -9.50
C LYS A 233 1.80 16.14 -8.62
N LEU A 234 2.40 15.05 -9.11
CA LEU A 234 3.51 14.40 -8.41
C LEU A 234 4.80 15.21 -8.50
N ASN A 235 4.90 16.16 -9.44
CA ASN A 235 6.01 17.12 -9.55
C ASN A 235 7.39 16.46 -9.50
N LEU A 236 7.53 15.30 -10.18
CA LEU A 236 8.66 14.37 -10.00
C LEU A 236 10.03 14.95 -10.34
N LEU A 237 10.08 15.98 -11.21
CA LEU A 237 11.30 16.69 -11.60
C LEU A 237 11.44 18.08 -10.96
N SER A 238 10.52 18.45 -10.07
CA SER A 238 10.51 19.77 -9.44
C SER A 238 11.73 19.99 -8.56
N LYS A 239 12.33 21.18 -8.66
CA LYS A 239 13.35 21.69 -7.73
C LYS A 239 12.77 22.71 -6.74
N ASP A 240 11.47 22.97 -6.82
CA ASP A 240 10.78 23.90 -5.94
C ASP A 240 10.61 23.28 -4.55
N LYS A 241 11.13 23.97 -3.53
CA LYS A 241 10.98 23.55 -2.13
C LYS A 241 9.54 23.67 -1.64
N MET A 242 8.74 24.57 -2.22
CA MET A 242 7.33 24.74 -1.88
C MET A 242 6.43 23.68 -2.52
N ASN A 243 6.90 23.06 -3.60
CA ASN A 243 6.20 22.00 -4.30
C ASN A 243 7.18 20.87 -4.68
N PRO A 244 7.68 20.12 -3.68
CA PRO A 244 8.72 19.12 -3.88
C PRO A 244 8.17 17.86 -4.57
N PRO A 245 9.06 17.03 -5.16
CA PRO A 245 8.67 15.75 -5.75
C PRO A 245 7.95 14.82 -4.78
N HIS A 246 6.81 14.29 -5.20
CA HIS A 246 6.06 13.25 -4.49
C HIS A 246 6.38 11.87 -5.09
N ILE A 247 7.51 11.30 -4.66
CA ILE A 247 8.15 10.14 -5.31
C ILE A 247 7.48 8.79 -4.96
N SER A 248 6.83 8.65 -3.80
CA SER A 248 6.33 7.35 -3.33
C SER A 248 5.46 6.57 -4.32
N PRO A 249 4.55 7.18 -5.12
CA PRO A 249 3.70 6.42 -6.04
C PRO A 249 4.47 5.74 -7.16
N VAL A 250 5.57 6.34 -7.63
CA VAL A 250 6.41 5.75 -8.68
C VAL A 250 7.39 4.70 -8.15
N GLN A 251 7.54 4.56 -6.82
CA GLN A 251 8.37 3.50 -6.23
C GLN A 251 7.74 2.11 -6.38
N HIS A 252 6.44 2.03 -6.61
CA HIS A 252 5.72 0.76 -6.85
C HIS A 252 5.87 0.24 -8.29
N ILE A 253 6.36 1.09 -9.20
CA ILE A 253 6.52 0.77 -10.62
C ILE A 253 7.97 0.38 -10.85
N ALA A 254 8.20 -0.69 -11.62
CA ALA A 254 9.54 -1.15 -11.90
C ALA A 254 9.72 -1.63 -13.34
N CYS A 255 10.86 -1.32 -13.93
CA CYS A 255 11.31 -1.89 -15.19
C CYS A 255 12.10 -3.17 -14.90
N CYS A 256 11.84 -4.20 -15.70
CA CYS A 256 12.57 -5.45 -15.63
C CYS A 256 13.91 -5.32 -16.35
N VAL A 257 15.00 -5.75 -15.71
CA VAL A 257 16.37 -5.67 -16.21
C VAL A 257 17.08 -7.02 -16.07
N SER A 258 18.10 -7.27 -16.90
CA SER A 258 19.00 -8.43 -16.71
C SER A 258 20.24 -8.02 -15.91
N LYS A 259 20.93 -8.98 -15.27
CA LYS A 259 22.21 -8.70 -14.57
C LYS A 259 23.24 -8.06 -15.50
N ARG A 260 23.36 -8.57 -16.73
CA ARG A 260 24.28 -8.03 -17.75
C ARG A 260 23.89 -6.62 -18.21
N HIS A 261 22.59 -6.34 -18.34
CA HIS A 261 22.11 -5.00 -18.64
C HIS A 261 22.26 -4.06 -17.44
N LEU A 262 22.17 -4.54 -16.20
CA LEU A 262 22.46 -3.73 -15.02
C LEU A 262 23.90 -3.18 -15.13
N PHE A 263 24.89 -4.03 -15.44
CA PHE A 263 26.26 -3.57 -15.66
C PHE A 263 26.41 -2.64 -16.88
N SER A 264 25.69 -2.85 -17.98
CA SER A 264 25.78 -1.99 -19.17
C SER A 264 25.06 -0.65 -19.01
N PHE A 265 23.84 -0.67 -18.49
CA PHE A 265 22.97 0.48 -18.20
C PHE A 265 23.63 1.39 -17.15
N LEU A 266 24.24 0.80 -16.12
CA LEU A 266 25.02 1.53 -15.11
C LEU A 266 26.40 1.99 -15.60
N ASN A 267 26.93 1.42 -16.70
CA ASN A 267 28.18 1.92 -17.30
C ASN A 267 27.96 3.08 -18.28
N VAL A 268 26.79 3.16 -18.93
CA VAL A 268 26.41 4.32 -19.77
C VAL A 268 26.09 5.54 -18.89
N VAL A 269 25.52 5.31 -17.71
CA VAL A 269 25.30 6.35 -16.69
C VAL A 269 26.45 6.29 -15.67
N LYS A 270 27.60 6.92 -15.95
CA LYS A 270 28.83 6.94 -15.11
C LYS A 270 28.56 6.96 -13.57
N TYR A 271 28.27 5.86 -12.86
CA TYR A 271 28.33 5.81 -11.38
C TYR A 271 28.26 4.39 -10.78
N ASN A 272 28.72 4.32 -9.53
CA ASN A 272 29.05 3.17 -8.70
C ASN A 272 27.89 2.17 -8.53
N ILE A 273 28.14 0.88 -8.80
CA ILE A 273 27.17 -0.24 -8.69
C ILE A 273 26.51 -0.32 -7.30
N ASP A 274 27.17 0.19 -6.26
CA ASP A 274 26.68 0.21 -4.88
C ASP A 274 25.51 1.18 -4.61
N SER A 275 25.19 2.11 -5.54
CA SER A 275 24.11 3.09 -5.36
C SER A 275 22.72 2.62 -5.80
N PHE A 276 22.63 1.44 -6.42
CA PHE A 276 21.39 0.83 -6.94
C PHE A 276 21.00 -0.46 -6.22
N HIS A 277 21.14 -0.49 -4.89
CA HIS A 277 20.35 -1.44 -4.11
C HIS A 277 18.87 -1.09 -4.27
N SER A 278 18.24 -1.65 -5.31
CA SER A 278 16.80 -1.58 -5.45
C SER A 278 16.18 -2.37 -4.28
N GLU A 279 15.12 -1.83 -3.69
CA GLU A 279 14.32 -2.57 -2.71
C GLU A 279 13.69 -3.83 -3.35
N PHE A 280 13.74 -3.94 -4.69
CA PHE A 280 13.15 -4.98 -5.52
C PHE A 280 14.15 -6.02 -6.06
N GLY A 281 15.34 -6.10 -5.48
CA GLY A 281 16.34 -7.11 -5.82
C GLY A 281 17.09 -6.81 -7.13
N GLU A 282 17.51 -7.87 -7.83
CA GLU A 282 18.49 -7.77 -8.91
C GLU A 282 17.89 -7.59 -10.32
N PHE A 283 16.59 -7.87 -10.49
CA PHE A 283 15.92 -7.93 -11.80
C PHE A 283 14.90 -6.82 -12.04
N PHE A 284 14.70 -5.94 -11.06
CA PHE A 284 13.70 -4.87 -11.12
C PHE A 284 14.34 -3.57 -10.67
N VAL A 285 14.24 -2.53 -11.51
CA VAL A 285 14.67 -1.17 -11.16
C VAL A 285 13.43 -0.30 -11.04
N GLN A 286 13.27 0.32 -9.86
CA GLN A 286 12.14 1.21 -9.59
C GLN A 286 12.15 2.42 -10.52
N CYS A 287 10.97 2.87 -10.95
CA CYS A 287 10.81 4.07 -11.76
C CYS A 287 11.41 5.30 -11.06
N SER A 288 11.26 5.42 -9.73
CA SER A 288 11.92 6.48 -8.95
C SER A 288 13.44 6.51 -9.12
N LYS A 289 14.09 5.34 -9.21
CA LYS A 289 15.55 5.24 -9.41
C LYS A 289 15.94 5.60 -10.83
N LEU A 290 15.13 5.24 -11.83
CA LEU A 290 15.35 5.69 -13.20
C LEU A 290 15.25 7.22 -13.31
N ILE A 291 14.23 7.83 -12.70
CA ILE A 291 14.05 9.29 -12.68
C ILE A 291 15.25 9.99 -12.02
N GLU A 292 15.67 9.50 -10.85
CA GLU A 292 16.81 10.05 -10.10
C GLU A 292 18.10 10.07 -10.94
N ASN A 293 18.33 9.02 -11.73
CA ASN A 293 19.58 8.86 -12.48
C ASN A 293 19.55 9.47 -13.88
N LEU A 294 18.42 9.40 -14.58
CA LEU A 294 18.28 9.98 -15.92
C LEU A 294 17.99 11.49 -15.85
N GLY A 295 17.37 11.97 -14.77
CA GLY A 295 16.89 13.35 -14.67
C GLY A 295 15.74 13.67 -15.62
N THR A 296 15.10 12.66 -16.19
CA THR A 296 14.00 12.78 -17.16
C THR A 296 12.85 11.80 -16.81
N LEU A 297 11.71 11.98 -17.48
CA LEU A 297 10.58 11.03 -17.44
C LEU A 297 10.49 10.18 -18.73
N SER A 298 11.55 10.22 -19.56
CA SER A 298 11.71 9.44 -20.78
C SER A 298 12.58 8.22 -20.47
N PHE A 299 11.98 7.03 -20.54
CA PHE A 299 12.63 5.77 -20.16
C PHE A 299 12.97 4.87 -21.36
N ASN A 300 12.82 5.38 -22.59
CA ASN A 300 12.96 4.61 -23.84
C ASN A 300 14.26 4.92 -24.61
N GLU A 301 15.27 5.52 -23.98
CA GLU A 301 16.60 5.76 -24.57
C GLU A 301 17.63 4.74 -24.08
#